data_AF-A0AAV2TQK6-F1
#
_entry.id   AF-A0AAV2TQK6-F1
#
_cell.length_a   1.000
_cell.length_b   1.000
_cell.length_c   1.000
_cell.angle_alpha   90.00
_cell.angle_beta   90.00
_cell.angle_gamma   90.00
#
_symmetry.space_group_name_H-M   'P 1'
#
loop_
_entity.id
_entity.type
_entity.pdbx_description
1 polymer ?
#
loop_
_entity_poly.entity_id
_entity_poly.type
_entity_poly.pdbx_seq_one_letter_code
_entity_poly.pdbx_strand_id
1 'polypeptide(L)'
;MYTYETKIRTRLYMTFLVWMIVQTPSAYAPSRHKRIHPEHSLLFPQPNDPNLWNLDGTARFRYGGLNLVPSRSYVAGLAWNGIPVDYCNWELNIVFVIHSSTYPRADGWALFYTEEPITKLELDPYKSTMGGPYDYKGIALIYDTYDNNWRLDGAYPRLYPVLLNGDYKYNHYDDGYNQRPYSINYRCINEQCKVRFEYWNGSLYMTAVDWNGEWVDERKSKNVILPAGGYFSFTAFNTYYREAVVIEEFKVEEILDGTQCFERDGQKPKWDHYTY
;
A
#
# COMPACT_ATOMS: atom_id res chain seq x y z
N MET A 1 -51.29 -2.85 55.86
CA MET A 1 -49.88 -2.38 55.80
C MET A 1 -49.10 -3.34 54.91
N TYR A 2 -49.41 -3.38 53.60
CA TYR A 2 -48.87 -4.37 52.64
C TYR A 2 -48.91 -3.77 51.23
N THR A 3 -48.25 -2.63 50.97
CA THR A 3 -48.31 -2.02 49.62
C THR A 3 -47.06 -1.25 49.18
N TYR A 4 -45.94 -1.32 49.92
CA TYR A 4 -44.73 -0.56 49.55
C TYR A 4 -43.53 -1.43 49.14
N GLU A 5 -43.40 -2.68 49.59
CA GLU A 5 -42.23 -3.50 49.28
C GLU A 5 -42.24 -4.14 47.89
N THR A 6 -43.41 -4.38 47.30
CA THR A 6 -43.51 -5.08 46.01
C THR A 6 -43.18 -4.19 44.80
N LYS A 7 -43.35 -2.86 44.89
CA LYS A 7 -43.08 -1.94 43.77
C LYS A 7 -41.60 -1.63 43.54
N ILE A 8 -40.76 -1.74 44.58
CA ILE A 8 -39.33 -1.43 44.49
C ILE A 8 -38.56 -2.60 43.85
N ARG A 9 -38.95 -3.84 44.14
CA ARG A 9 -38.29 -5.02 43.57
C ARG A 9 -38.47 -5.11 42.05
N THR A 10 -39.65 -4.82 41.51
CA THR A 10 -39.91 -4.93 40.05
C THR A 10 -39.13 -3.89 39.23
N ARG A 11 -38.89 -2.68 39.77
CA ARG A 11 -38.08 -1.65 39.08
C ARG A 11 -36.59 -1.98 39.04
N LEU A 12 -36.06 -2.65 40.06
CA LEU A 12 -34.65 -3.06 40.13
C LEU A 12 -34.31 -4.22 39.18
N TYR A 13 -35.23 -5.16 38.96
CA TYR A 13 -35.01 -6.23 37.97
C TYR A 13 -35.07 -5.72 36.53
N MET A 14 -35.90 -4.72 36.25
CA MET A 14 -36.07 -4.18 34.90
C MET A 14 -34.89 -3.29 34.47
N THR A 15 -34.23 -2.60 35.41
CA THR A 15 -32.99 -1.86 35.10
C THR A 15 -31.77 -2.78 34.96
N PHE A 16 -31.72 -3.90 35.69
CA PHE A 16 -30.64 -4.89 35.55
C PHE A 16 -30.70 -5.65 34.20
N LEU A 17 -31.91 -5.97 33.72
CA LEU A 17 -32.10 -6.62 32.42
C LEU A 17 -31.78 -5.69 31.23
N VAL A 18 -32.06 -4.39 31.35
CA VAL A 18 -31.71 -3.41 30.29
C VAL A 18 -30.19 -3.15 30.25
N TRP A 19 -29.47 -3.28 31.38
CA TRP A 19 -28.01 -3.15 31.39
C TRP A 19 -27.27 -4.37 30.81
N MET A 20 -27.88 -5.56 30.82
CA MET A 20 -27.32 -6.74 30.15
C MET A 20 -27.57 -6.78 28.64
N ILE A 21 -28.55 -6.04 28.12
CA ILE A 21 -28.84 -6.01 26.67
C ILE A 21 -27.94 -5.00 25.93
N VAL A 22 -27.28 -4.06 26.64
CA VAL A 22 -26.35 -3.06 26.05
C VAL A 22 -24.89 -3.40 26.38
N GLN A 23 -24.57 -4.69 26.48
CA GLN A 23 -23.20 -5.16 26.29
C GLN A 23 -23.24 -6.16 25.15
N THR A 24 -23.48 -5.66 23.93
CA THR A 24 -22.88 -6.33 22.78
C THR A 24 -21.39 -6.36 23.11
N PRO A 25 -20.77 -7.54 23.28
CA PRO A 25 -19.32 -7.59 23.20
C PRO A 25 -19.01 -6.89 21.89
N SER A 26 -18.21 -5.81 21.93
CA SER A 26 -17.50 -5.38 20.73
C SER A 26 -16.97 -6.67 20.15
N ALA A 27 -17.51 -7.09 18.99
CA ALA A 27 -17.14 -8.35 18.39
C ALA A 27 -15.63 -8.23 18.20
N TYR A 28 -14.87 -8.89 19.06
CA TYR A 28 -13.45 -9.08 18.89
C TYR A 28 -13.39 -9.91 17.62
N ALA A 29 -13.30 -9.24 16.47
CA ALA A 29 -12.97 -9.91 15.24
C ALA A 29 -11.65 -10.62 15.55
N PRO A 30 -11.59 -11.96 15.49
CA PRO A 30 -10.36 -12.67 15.81
C PRO A 30 -9.26 -12.08 14.94
N SER A 31 -8.12 -11.75 15.55
CA SER A 31 -6.98 -11.25 14.78
C SER A 31 -6.66 -12.29 13.71
N ARG A 32 -6.76 -11.89 12.44
CA ARG A 32 -6.52 -12.79 11.32
C ARG A 32 -5.12 -13.38 11.47
N HIS A 33 -5.03 -14.70 11.41
CA HIS A 33 -3.75 -15.37 11.49
C HIS A 33 -2.92 -14.97 10.27
N LYS A 34 -1.67 -14.59 10.53
CA LYS A 34 -0.74 -14.14 9.49
C LYS A 34 0.51 -14.99 9.50
N ARG A 35 1.08 -15.19 8.32
CA ARG A 35 2.37 -15.85 8.13
C ARG A 35 3.30 -14.90 7.38
N ILE A 36 4.46 -14.61 7.94
CA ILE A 36 5.48 -13.81 7.26
C ILE A 36 6.09 -14.65 6.14
N HIS A 37 6.33 -14.03 4.99
CA HIS A 37 7.02 -14.61 3.83
C HIS A 37 8.37 -13.91 3.62
N PRO A 38 9.47 -14.40 4.22
CA PRO A 38 10.80 -13.80 4.08
C PRO A 38 11.27 -13.69 2.63
N GLU A 39 10.91 -14.66 1.78
CA GLU A 39 11.27 -14.71 0.38
C GLU A 39 10.72 -13.56 -0.47
N HIS A 40 9.65 -12.92 0.02
CA HIS A 40 9.05 -11.72 -0.57
C HIS A 40 9.31 -10.46 0.27
N SER A 41 10.04 -10.56 1.38
CA SER A 41 10.29 -9.45 2.29
C SER A 41 11.71 -8.86 2.12
N LEU A 42 11.87 -7.60 2.52
CA LEU A 42 13.14 -6.92 2.76
C LEU A 42 13.16 -6.40 4.20
N LEU A 43 13.77 -7.18 5.08
CA LEU A 43 13.93 -6.84 6.49
C LEU A 43 15.38 -6.39 6.73
N PHE A 44 15.62 -5.30 7.45
CA PHE A 44 16.95 -4.71 7.69
C PHE A 44 17.36 -4.85 9.17
N PRO A 45 18.66 -4.77 9.55
CA PRO A 45 19.71 -3.89 9.03
C PRO A 45 20.42 -4.33 7.75
N GLN A 46 20.38 -5.61 7.41
CA GLN A 46 20.74 -6.14 6.09
C GLN A 46 19.57 -6.96 5.57
N PRO A 47 19.28 -6.94 4.25
CA PRO A 47 18.19 -7.74 3.70
C PRO A 47 18.37 -9.20 4.11
N ASN A 48 17.27 -9.84 4.52
CA ASN A 48 17.25 -11.23 4.98
C ASN A 48 17.82 -12.22 3.95
N ASP A 49 17.55 -12.01 2.65
CA ASP A 49 18.25 -12.66 1.55
C ASP A 49 18.33 -11.72 0.33
N PRO A 50 19.48 -11.03 0.11
CA PRO A 50 19.61 -10.07 -0.98
C PRO A 50 19.53 -10.70 -2.38
N ASN A 51 19.71 -12.02 -2.51
CA ASN A 51 19.75 -12.69 -3.81
C ASN A 51 18.36 -12.96 -4.38
N LEU A 52 17.31 -12.81 -3.56
CA LEU A 52 15.91 -12.94 -3.97
C LEU A 52 15.37 -11.67 -4.64
N TRP A 53 16.15 -10.59 -4.58
CA TRP A 53 15.80 -9.30 -5.13
C TRP A 53 16.86 -8.84 -6.12
N ASN A 54 16.43 -8.67 -7.37
CA ASN A 54 17.29 -8.12 -8.41
C ASN A 54 17.22 -6.59 -8.35
N LEU A 55 18.32 -5.92 -8.73
CA LEU A 55 18.45 -4.47 -8.68
C LEU A 55 18.89 -3.92 -10.03
N ASP A 56 18.32 -2.80 -10.45
CA ASP A 56 18.71 -2.05 -11.64
C ASP A 56 18.74 -0.52 -11.37
N GLY A 57 19.38 0.23 -12.26
CA GLY A 57 19.57 1.67 -12.13
C GLY A 57 20.40 2.01 -10.89
N THR A 58 19.89 2.93 -10.07
CA THR A 58 20.55 3.37 -8.83
C THR A 58 20.19 2.56 -7.58
N ALA A 59 19.29 1.56 -7.69
CA ALA A 59 18.81 0.83 -6.52
C ALA A 59 19.93 0.01 -5.86
N ARG A 60 20.22 0.23 -4.58
CA ARG A 60 21.27 -0.48 -3.85
C ARG A 60 20.83 -0.79 -2.43
N PHE A 61 21.10 -2.00 -1.96
CA PHE A 61 21.05 -2.30 -0.53
C PHE A 61 22.15 -1.55 0.21
N ARG A 62 21.78 -0.93 1.33
CA ARG A 62 22.70 -0.35 2.31
C ARG A 62 22.29 -0.82 3.69
N TYR A 63 23.13 -0.51 4.68
CA TYR A 63 22.75 -0.72 6.06
C TYR A 63 21.48 0.07 6.36
N GLY A 64 20.44 -0.62 6.83
CA GLY A 64 19.17 -0.02 7.22
C GLY A 64 18.15 0.19 6.10
N GLY A 65 18.45 -0.12 4.83
CA GLY A 65 17.44 0.01 3.80
C GLY A 65 17.85 -0.31 2.36
N LEU A 66 16.85 -0.39 1.50
CA LEU A 66 16.97 -0.36 0.05
C LEU A 66 16.89 1.09 -0.42
N ASN A 67 18.02 1.64 -0.86
CA ASN A 67 18.06 2.98 -1.44
C ASN A 67 17.68 2.87 -2.92
N LEU A 68 16.52 3.38 -3.32
CA LEU A 68 16.07 3.33 -4.71
C LEU A 68 16.76 4.42 -5.55
N VAL A 69 16.64 5.67 -5.12
CA VAL A 69 17.28 6.83 -5.76
C VAL A 69 18.00 7.71 -4.73
N PRO A 70 19.16 8.30 -5.08
CA PRO A 70 19.78 9.35 -4.28
C PRO A 70 19.14 10.72 -4.58
N SER A 71 19.43 11.74 -3.78
CA SER A 71 19.03 13.13 -4.05
C SER A 71 19.81 13.75 -5.22
N ARG A 72 19.55 13.24 -6.42
CA ARG A 72 20.09 13.67 -7.71
C ARG A 72 18.95 13.66 -8.74
N SER A 73 19.01 14.57 -9.70
CA SER A 73 18.09 14.62 -10.84
C SER A 73 18.43 13.56 -11.88
N TYR A 74 17.45 13.17 -12.70
CA TYR A 74 17.55 12.20 -13.81
C TYR A 74 18.18 10.86 -13.40
N VAL A 75 17.68 10.28 -12.31
CA VAL A 75 18.07 8.95 -11.84
C VAL A 75 16.85 8.12 -11.51
N ALA A 76 16.88 6.86 -11.91
CA ALA A 76 15.87 5.89 -11.55
C ALA A 76 16.50 4.66 -10.92
N GLY A 77 15.76 4.02 -10.03
CA GLY A 77 16.13 2.76 -9.39
C GLY A 77 14.98 1.78 -9.44
N LEU A 78 15.31 0.51 -9.62
CA LEU A 78 14.38 -0.60 -9.66
C LEU A 78 14.90 -1.73 -8.77
N ALA A 79 14.02 -2.29 -7.96
CA ALA A 79 14.25 -3.55 -7.28
C ALA A 79 13.05 -4.47 -7.50
N TRP A 80 13.26 -5.74 -7.84
CA TRP A 80 12.14 -6.68 -7.99
C TRP A 80 12.45 -8.05 -7.43
N ASN A 81 11.42 -8.67 -6.87
CA ASN A 81 11.46 -10.03 -6.39
C ASN A 81 11.19 -10.99 -7.56
N GLY A 82 12.04 -12.00 -7.71
CA GLY A 82 11.92 -12.99 -8.80
C GLY A 82 10.94 -14.13 -8.53
N ILE A 83 10.33 -14.16 -7.35
CA ILE A 83 9.47 -15.26 -6.88
C ILE A 83 8.01 -14.80 -6.98
N PRO A 84 7.12 -15.56 -7.64
CA PRO A 84 5.70 -15.23 -7.68
C PRO A 84 5.05 -15.49 -6.32
N VAL A 85 4.08 -14.68 -5.96
CA VAL A 85 3.29 -14.82 -4.74
C VAL A 85 2.22 -15.88 -4.92
N ASP A 86 2.27 -16.95 -4.13
CA ASP A 86 1.37 -18.10 -4.22
C ASP A 86 0.16 -18.06 -3.26
N TYR A 87 -0.05 -16.93 -2.58
CA TYR A 87 -1.16 -16.67 -1.66
C TYR A 87 -1.99 -15.44 -2.06
N CYS A 88 -3.28 -15.43 -1.70
CA CYS A 88 -4.26 -14.58 -2.39
C CYS A 88 -4.62 -13.35 -1.59
N ASN A 89 -4.41 -13.46 -0.29
CA ASN A 89 -4.68 -12.44 0.68
C ASN A 89 -3.37 -12.12 1.36
N TRP A 90 -3.01 -10.84 1.35
CA TRP A 90 -1.74 -10.40 1.87
C TRP A 90 -1.87 -9.06 2.56
N GLU A 91 -0.98 -8.83 3.51
CA GLU A 91 -0.71 -7.56 4.13
C GLU A 91 0.75 -7.20 3.91
N LEU A 92 0.99 -5.96 3.48
CA LEU A 92 2.29 -5.36 3.31
C LEU A 92 2.46 -4.31 4.39
N ASN A 93 3.49 -4.46 5.21
CA ASN A 93 3.95 -3.40 6.10
C ASN A 93 5.18 -2.76 5.46
N ILE A 94 5.07 -1.47 5.14
CA ILE A 94 6.06 -0.71 4.39
C ILE A 94 6.53 0.43 5.27
N VAL A 95 7.83 0.50 5.50
CA VAL A 95 8.48 1.59 6.22
C VAL A 95 9.48 2.23 5.28
N PHE A 96 9.39 3.54 5.10
CA PHE A 96 10.23 4.26 4.15
C PHE A 96 10.55 5.67 4.65
N VAL A 97 11.58 6.27 4.06
CA VAL A 97 11.96 7.65 4.31
C VAL A 97 12.22 8.34 2.98
N ILE A 98 11.66 9.54 2.83
CA ILE A 98 12.02 10.47 1.77
C ILE A 98 12.92 11.54 2.36
N HIS A 99 14.17 11.61 1.90
CA HIS A 99 15.08 12.69 2.26
C HIS A 99 15.10 13.77 1.18
N SER A 100 14.74 14.98 1.55
CA SER A 100 14.86 16.14 0.66
C SER A 100 15.18 17.40 1.45
N SER A 101 16.25 18.08 1.03
CA SER A 101 16.65 19.38 1.57
C SER A 101 16.01 20.56 0.83
N THR A 102 15.24 20.31 -0.23
CA THR A 102 14.65 21.34 -1.08
C THR A 102 13.14 21.15 -1.26
N TYR A 103 12.48 22.24 -1.65
CA TYR A 103 11.13 22.22 -2.18
C TYR A 103 11.10 23.12 -3.43
N PRO A 104 10.44 22.72 -4.53
CA PRO A 104 9.75 21.44 -4.72
C PRO A 104 10.72 20.23 -4.76
N ARG A 105 10.16 19.06 -4.52
CA ARG A 105 10.80 17.74 -4.55
C ARG A 105 9.92 16.81 -5.37
N ALA A 106 10.53 15.82 -6.00
CA ALA A 106 9.85 14.93 -6.93
C ALA A 106 10.73 13.71 -7.24
N ASP A 107 10.19 12.61 -7.77
CA ASP A 107 8.75 12.39 -8.05
C ASP A 107 8.07 11.42 -7.05
N GLY A 108 8.86 10.71 -6.25
CA GLY A 108 8.38 9.73 -5.28
C GLY A 108 8.75 8.29 -5.64
N TRP A 109 7.89 7.34 -5.27
CA TRP A 109 8.12 5.92 -5.52
C TRP A 109 6.84 5.13 -5.77
N ALA A 110 6.99 3.97 -6.38
CA ALA A 110 5.91 3.01 -6.59
C ALA A 110 6.31 1.59 -6.13
N LEU A 111 5.38 0.91 -5.47
CA LEU A 111 5.42 -0.53 -5.21
C LEU A 111 4.40 -1.21 -6.11
N PHE A 112 4.83 -2.18 -6.89
CA PHE A 112 4.00 -2.95 -7.79
C PHE A 112 3.72 -4.32 -7.22
N TYR A 113 2.52 -4.82 -7.51
CA TYR A 113 2.16 -6.23 -7.53
C TYR A 113 1.57 -6.53 -8.91
N THR A 114 2.34 -7.18 -9.78
CA THR A 114 2.01 -7.34 -11.21
C THR A 114 2.08 -8.78 -11.68
N GLU A 115 1.31 -9.13 -12.72
CA GLU A 115 1.28 -10.47 -13.33
C GLU A 115 2.68 -10.94 -13.78
N GLU A 116 3.48 -10.01 -14.32
CA GLU A 116 4.86 -10.26 -14.71
C GLU A 116 5.81 -9.40 -13.85
N PRO A 117 7.04 -9.86 -13.57
CA PRO A 117 8.01 -9.06 -12.84
C PRO A 117 8.46 -7.85 -13.68
N ILE A 118 8.56 -6.69 -13.03
CA ILE A 118 9.11 -5.50 -13.67
C ILE A 118 10.63 -5.62 -13.68
N THR A 119 11.19 -5.90 -14.86
CA THR A 119 12.62 -6.19 -15.03
C THR A 119 13.40 -5.05 -15.70
N LYS A 120 12.73 -3.95 -16.04
CA LYS A 120 13.32 -2.80 -16.74
C LYS A 120 12.72 -1.49 -16.26
N LEU A 121 13.55 -0.46 -16.27
CA LEU A 121 13.15 0.93 -16.03
C LEU A 121 12.61 1.59 -17.30
N GLU A 122 11.55 2.38 -17.15
CA GLU A 122 11.06 3.32 -18.16
C GLU A 122 11.53 4.73 -17.81
N LEU A 123 12.39 5.30 -18.64
CA LEU A 123 13.06 6.58 -18.36
C LEU A 123 12.42 7.78 -19.07
N ASP A 124 11.28 7.59 -19.73
CA ASP A 124 10.42 8.69 -20.19
C ASP A 124 9.48 9.08 -19.03
N PRO A 125 9.68 10.25 -18.39
CA PRO A 125 8.92 10.60 -17.19
C PRO A 125 7.42 10.73 -17.46
N TYR A 126 7.01 11.07 -18.68
CA TYR A 126 5.61 11.17 -19.05
C TYR A 126 4.99 9.82 -19.45
N LYS A 127 5.81 8.78 -19.59
CA LYS A 127 5.42 7.40 -19.93
C LYS A 127 6.05 6.40 -18.96
N SER A 128 6.03 6.73 -17.68
CA SER A 128 6.46 5.83 -16.63
C SER A 128 5.55 5.98 -15.41
N THR A 129 5.48 4.93 -14.60
CA THR A 129 4.88 4.98 -13.27
C THR A 129 6.03 5.01 -12.27
N MET A 130 6.53 6.20 -11.94
CA MET A 130 7.70 6.38 -11.06
C MET A 130 8.94 5.58 -11.53
N GLY A 131 9.22 5.58 -12.83
CA GLY A 131 10.31 4.80 -13.44
C GLY A 131 9.98 3.34 -13.77
N GLY A 132 8.81 2.84 -13.33
CA GLY A 132 8.26 1.56 -13.78
C GLY A 132 7.43 1.69 -15.07
N PRO A 133 6.94 0.58 -15.63
CA PRO A 133 6.05 0.58 -16.78
C PRO A 133 4.79 1.41 -16.52
N TYR A 134 4.24 1.96 -17.59
CA TYR A 134 3.01 2.75 -17.57
C TYR A 134 1.79 1.94 -18.03
N ASP A 135 1.96 0.71 -18.51
CA ASP A 135 0.91 -0.18 -19.05
C ASP A 135 0.93 -1.58 -18.41
N TYR A 136 1.16 -1.65 -17.10
CA TYR A 136 1.23 -2.91 -16.37
C TYR A 136 -0.13 -3.59 -16.19
N LYS A 137 -0.09 -4.88 -15.83
CA LYS A 137 -1.24 -5.67 -15.39
C LYS A 137 -1.11 -5.99 -13.91
N GLY A 138 -1.88 -5.32 -13.08
CA GLY A 138 -1.80 -5.44 -11.63
C GLY A 138 -2.04 -4.10 -10.96
N ILE A 139 -1.42 -3.89 -9.81
CA ILE A 139 -1.60 -2.70 -8.98
C ILE A 139 -0.26 -2.08 -8.63
N ALA A 140 -0.21 -0.75 -8.64
CA ALA A 140 0.88 0.03 -8.08
C ALA A 140 0.37 0.84 -6.89
N LEU A 141 1.04 0.78 -5.74
CA LEU A 141 0.91 1.74 -4.65
C LEU A 141 1.94 2.84 -4.88
N ILE A 142 1.47 4.07 -5.06
CA ILE A 142 2.30 5.22 -5.43
C ILE A 142 2.33 6.20 -4.26
N TYR A 143 3.53 6.53 -3.80
CA TYR A 143 3.76 7.69 -2.94
C TYR A 143 4.34 8.81 -3.80
N ASP A 144 3.50 9.79 -4.08
CA ASP A 144 3.74 10.87 -5.01
C ASP A 144 4.07 12.16 -4.26
N THR A 145 5.24 12.71 -4.51
CA THR A 145 5.74 13.89 -3.81
C THR A 145 5.53 15.19 -4.58
N TYR A 146 5.03 15.11 -5.81
CA TYR A 146 4.88 16.25 -6.71
C TYR A 146 3.48 16.35 -7.32
N ASP A 147 2.99 17.57 -7.50
CA ASP A 147 1.67 17.82 -8.08
C ASP A 147 1.83 18.13 -9.57
N ASN A 148 1.52 17.15 -10.44
CA ASN A 148 1.54 17.37 -11.89
C ASN A 148 0.23 17.95 -12.41
N ASN A 149 -0.88 17.80 -11.68
CA ASN A 149 -2.20 18.14 -12.18
C ASN A 149 -2.63 19.59 -11.92
N TRP A 150 -2.01 20.25 -10.94
CA TRP A 150 -2.24 21.64 -10.54
C TRP A 150 -3.72 21.94 -10.24
N ARG A 151 -4.51 20.91 -9.92
CA ARG A 151 -5.96 21.01 -9.71
C ARG A 151 -6.32 21.70 -8.40
N LEU A 152 -5.33 22.11 -7.60
CA LEU A 152 -5.50 22.68 -6.26
C LEU A 152 -6.38 21.80 -5.36
N ASP A 153 -6.48 20.50 -5.68
CA ASP A 153 -7.46 19.56 -5.13
C ASP A 153 -6.98 18.90 -3.82
N GLY A 154 -5.86 19.40 -3.28
CA GLY A 154 -5.31 19.01 -2.00
C GLY A 154 -3.80 19.18 -1.94
N ALA A 155 -3.23 18.66 -0.87
CA ALA A 155 -1.84 18.89 -0.50
C ALA A 155 -1.02 17.62 -0.76
N TYR A 156 0.10 17.75 -1.47
CA TYR A 156 1.10 16.69 -1.67
C TYR A 156 2.14 16.71 -0.54
N PRO A 157 2.72 15.56 -0.15
CA PRO A 157 2.66 14.26 -0.83
C PRO A 157 1.34 13.49 -0.67
N ARG A 158 1.05 12.63 -1.64
CA ARG A 158 -0.11 11.72 -1.61
C ARG A 158 0.32 10.26 -1.71
N LEU A 159 -0.43 9.41 -1.04
CA LEU A 159 -0.35 7.96 -1.21
C LEU A 159 -1.65 7.46 -1.84
N TYR A 160 -1.54 6.69 -2.92
CA TYR A 160 -2.69 6.15 -3.62
C TYR A 160 -2.35 4.90 -4.44
N PRO A 161 -3.29 3.95 -4.58
CA PRO A 161 -3.12 2.83 -5.49
C PRO A 161 -3.66 3.15 -6.89
N VAL A 162 -3.05 2.57 -7.91
CA VAL A 162 -3.49 2.58 -9.30
C VAL A 162 -3.52 1.15 -9.83
N LEU A 163 -4.70 0.68 -10.24
CA LEU A 163 -4.88 -0.61 -10.88
C LEU A 163 -4.96 -0.45 -12.39
N LEU A 164 -4.13 -1.19 -13.11
CA LEU A 164 -4.16 -1.28 -14.57
C LEU A 164 -4.29 -2.73 -15.03
N ASN A 165 -4.90 -2.91 -16.19
CA ASN A 165 -5.19 -4.22 -16.78
C ASN A 165 -4.41 -4.47 -18.09
N GLY A 166 -3.41 -3.63 -18.39
CA GLY A 166 -2.63 -3.63 -19.62
C GLY A 166 -3.27 -2.92 -20.83
N ASP A 167 -4.58 -2.64 -20.79
CA ASP A 167 -5.26 -1.90 -21.88
C ASP A 167 -5.16 -0.38 -21.66
N TYR A 168 -4.99 0.05 -20.41
CA TYR A 168 -4.87 1.45 -20.01
C TYR A 168 -3.47 1.80 -19.55
N LYS A 169 -3.13 3.07 -19.71
CA LYS A 169 -1.82 3.63 -19.39
C LYS A 169 -1.93 4.58 -18.22
N TYR A 170 -1.00 4.49 -17.26
CA TYR A 170 -0.87 5.47 -16.19
C TYR A 170 -0.71 6.87 -16.77
N ASN A 171 -1.54 7.80 -16.30
CA ASN A 171 -1.51 9.18 -16.72
C ASN A 171 -0.69 10.03 -15.72
N HIS A 172 0.61 10.12 -15.98
CA HIS A 172 1.53 10.93 -15.17
C HIS A 172 1.20 12.44 -15.25
N TYR A 173 0.53 12.92 -16.29
CA TYR A 173 0.17 14.34 -16.40
C TYR A 173 -0.89 14.78 -15.38
N ASP A 174 -1.68 13.84 -14.83
CA ASP A 174 -2.76 14.13 -13.90
C ASP A 174 -2.63 13.26 -12.63
N ASP A 175 -1.44 12.75 -12.30
CA ASP A 175 -1.18 11.90 -11.12
C ASP A 175 -2.15 10.72 -10.99
N GLY A 176 -2.52 10.14 -12.13
CA GLY A 176 -3.53 9.09 -12.22
C GLY A 176 -4.86 9.47 -11.58
N TYR A 177 -5.29 10.74 -11.62
CA TYR A 177 -6.47 11.25 -10.89
C TYR A 177 -7.73 10.41 -11.08
N ASN A 178 -8.04 10.03 -12.32
CA ASN A 178 -9.18 9.18 -12.67
C ASN A 178 -8.87 7.67 -12.64
N GLN A 179 -7.67 7.29 -12.19
CA GLN A 179 -7.15 5.91 -12.15
C GLN A 179 -6.85 5.44 -10.71
N ARG A 180 -7.08 6.31 -9.73
CA ARG A 180 -6.93 6.04 -8.31
C ARG A 180 -8.32 6.01 -7.64
N PRO A 181 -8.65 4.98 -6.85
CA PRO A 181 -9.99 4.82 -6.26
C PRO A 181 -10.16 5.71 -5.02
N TYR A 182 -9.04 6.06 -4.41
CA TYR A 182 -8.89 6.90 -3.26
C TYR A 182 -7.44 7.40 -3.22
N SER A 183 -7.22 8.45 -2.44
CA SER A 183 -5.89 8.94 -2.11
C SER A 183 -5.90 9.50 -0.71
N ILE A 184 -4.79 9.41 0.01
CA ILE A 184 -4.59 10.08 1.28
C ILE A 184 -3.48 11.12 1.14
N ASN A 185 -3.63 12.24 1.83
CA ASN A 185 -2.54 13.19 2.03
C ASN A 185 -1.69 12.68 3.20
N TYR A 186 -0.46 12.28 2.91
CA TYR A 186 0.41 11.65 3.90
C TYR A 186 1.79 12.31 3.91
N ARG A 187 1.94 13.31 4.79
CA ARG A 187 3.16 14.12 4.91
C ARG A 187 4.10 13.48 5.92
N CYS A 188 5.19 12.91 5.43
CA CYS A 188 6.25 12.33 6.27
C CYS A 188 7.63 12.49 5.60
N ILE A 189 8.01 13.74 5.32
CA ILE A 189 9.27 14.05 4.63
C ILE A 189 10.39 14.30 5.65
N ASN A 190 11.57 13.73 5.41
CA ASN A 190 12.72 13.69 6.33
C ASN A 190 12.43 12.98 7.65
N GLU A 191 11.40 12.14 7.68
CA GLU A 191 11.00 11.31 8.81
C GLU A 191 10.50 9.95 8.31
N GLN A 192 10.35 9.00 9.23
CA GLN A 192 9.94 7.65 8.90
C GLN A 192 8.44 7.59 8.63
N CYS A 193 8.08 7.21 7.40
CA CYS A 193 6.74 6.91 6.95
C CYS A 193 6.42 5.43 7.18
N LYS A 194 5.18 5.13 7.59
CA LYS A 194 4.69 3.77 7.83
C LYS A 194 3.33 3.57 7.18
N VAL A 195 3.26 2.57 6.31
CA VAL A 195 2.07 2.24 5.54
C VAL A 195 1.75 0.77 5.71
N ARG A 196 0.48 0.48 5.95
CA ARG A 196 -0.10 -0.84 5.78
C ARG A 196 -0.93 -0.87 4.51
N PHE A 197 -0.64 -1.81 3.62
CA PHE A 197 -1.42 -2.03 2.41
C PHE A 197 -1.85 -3.49 2.34
N GLU A 198 -3.14 -3.73 2.22
CA GLU A 198 -3.72 -5.05 2.36
C GLU A 198 -4.65 -5.35 1.20
N TYR A 199 -4.55 -6.56 0.69
CA TYR A 199 -5.54 -7.16 -0.19
C TYR A 199 -6.17 -8.36 0.52
N TRP A 200 -7.47 -8.29 0.77
CA TRP A 200 -8.20 -9.36 1.43
C TRP A 200 -9.61 -9.51 0.86
N ASN A 201 -9.92 -10.73 0.41
CA ASN A 201 -11.23 -11.14 -0.10
C ASN A 201 -11.81 -10.13 -1.13
N GLY A 202 -11.02 -9.78 -2.13
CA GLY A 202 -11.41 -8.84 -3.19
C GLY A 202 -11.56 -7.40 -2.72
N SER A 203 -11.02 -7.04 -1.55
CA SER A 203 -11.00 -5.67 -1.05
C SER A 203 -9.57 -5.20 -0.84
N LEU A 204 -9.32 -3.93 -1.14
CA LEU A 204 -8.07 -3.25 -0.80
C LEU A 204 -8.29 -2.38 0.42
N TYR A 205 -7.33 -2.40 1.33
CA TYR A 205 -7.26 -1.50 2.47
C TYR A 205 -5.90 -0.83 2.46
N MET A 206 -5.89 0.48 2.63
CA MET A 206 -4.68 1.27 2.73
C MET A 206 -4.79 2.13 3.97
N THR A 207 -3.80 1.99 4.85
CA THR A 207 -3.79 2.73 6.09
C THR A 207 -2.40 3.30 6.33
N ALA A 208 -2.32 4.61 6.50
CA ALA A 208 -1.11 5.27 6.95
C ALA A 208 -1.12 5.45 8.46
N VAL A 209 0.04 5.23 9.06
CA VAL A 209 0.24 5.35 10.50
C VAL A 209 1.08 6.59 10.76
N ASP A 210 0.73 7.37 11.78
CA ASP A 210 1.62 8.44 12.23
C ASP A 210 2.83 7.87 13.00
N TRP A 211 3.71 8.77 13.45
CA TRP A 211 4.88 8.41 14.23
C TRP A 211 4.56 7.76 15.59
N ASN A 212 3.34 7.94 16.12
CA ASN A 212 2.86 7.35 17.37
C ASN A 212 2.32 5.92 17.23
N GLY A 213 2.20 5.42 15.99
CA GLY A 213 1.48 4.17 15.77
C GLY A 213 -0.03 4.36 15.67
N GLU A 214 -0.52 5.61 15.65
CA GLU A 214 -1.95 5.90 15.54
C GLU A 214 -2.38 5.98 14.07
N TRP A 215 -3.59 5.51 13.81
CA TRP A 215 -4.17 5.42 12.48
C TRP A 215 -4.66 6.79 12.01
N VAL A 216 -4.09 7.31 10.92
CA VAL A 216 -4.39 8.68 10.44
C VAL A 216 -5.52 8.69 9.42
N ASP A 217 -5.58 7.70 8.52
CA ASP A 217 -6.60 7.59 7.48
C ASP A 217 -6.63 6.15 6.92
N GLU A 218 -7.76 5.45 7.09
CA GLU A 218 -8.01 4.15 6.44
C GLU A 218 -8.89 4.37 5.21
N ARG A 219 -8.39 3.95 4.05
CA ARG A 219 -9.14 3.93 2.79
C ARG A 219 -9.38 2.51 2.33
N LYS A 220 -10.55 2.30 1.73
CA LYS A 220 -10.99 0.98 1.27
C LYS A 220 -11.57 1.05 -0.13
N SER A 221 -11.26 0.04 -0.93
CA SER A 221 -11.98 -0.28 -2.17
C SER A 221 -12.43 -1.74 -2.13
N LYS A 222 -13.54 -2.05 -2.79
CA LYS A 222 -14.13 -3.39 -2.88
C LYS A 222 -14.17 -3.86 -4.33
N ASN A 223 -14.45 -5.14 -4.51
CA ASN A 223 -14.61 -5.79 -5.82
C ASN A 223 -13.37 -5.60 -6.70
N VAL A 224 -12.21 -5.72 -6.06
CA VAL A 224 -10.90 -5.63 -6.66
C VAL A 224 -10.42 -7.01 -7.08
N ILE A 225 -10.03 -7.14 -8.34
CA ILE A 225 -9.37 -8.34 -8.87
C ILE A 225 -7.92 -8.01 -9.17
N LEU A 226 -7.02 -8.75 -8.52
CA LEU A 226 -5.58 -8.73 -8.76
C LEU A 226 -5.15 -10.03 -9.46
N PRO A 227 -4.05 -10.02 -10.21
CA PRO A 227 -3.51 -11.24 -10.82
C PRO A 227 -3.15 -12.27 -9.74
N ALA A 228 -3.39 -13.55 -10.01
CA ALA A 228 -2.83 -14.63 -9.22
C ALA A 228 -1.33 -14.77 -9.55
N GLY A 229 -0.48 -15.16 -8.59
CA GLY A 229 0.93 -15.42 -8.89
C GLY A 229 1.77 -14.17 -9.16
N GLY A 230 1.35 -12.99 -8.68
CA GLY A 230 2.01 -11.73 -9.03
C GLY A 230 3.38 -11.55 -8.37
N TYR A 231 4.12 -10.54 -8.82
CA TYR A 231 5.48 -10.23 -8.40
C TYR A 231 5.55 -8.86 -7.75
N PHE A 232 6.34 -8.74 -6.68
CA PHE A 232 6.62 -7.44 -6.05
C PHE A 232 7.78 -6.71 -6.72
N SER A 233 7.64 -5.41 -6.94
CA SER A 233 8.71 -4.55 -7.45
C SER A 233 8.62 -3.14 -6.86
N PHE A 234 9.76 -2.51 -6.60
CA PHE A 234 9.86 -1.11 -6.23
C PHE A 234 10.54 -0.31 -7.34
N THR A 235 10.00 0.85 -7.67
CA THR A 235 10.66 1.83 -8.52
C THR A 235 10.62 3.22 -7.92
N ALA A 236 11.61 4.03 -8.29
CA ALA A 236 11.58 5.47 -8.09
C ALA A 236 12.30 6.14 -9.26
N PHE A 237 11.87 7.33 -9.65
CA PHE A 237 12.50 8.11 -10.70
C PHE A 237 12.48 9.58 -10.31
N ASN A 238 13.66 10.17 -10.12
CA ASN A 238 13.79 11.62 -10.02
C ASN A 238 14.01 12.19 -11.41
N THR A 239 13.18 13.16 -11.79
CA THR A 239 13.34 13.91 -13.03
C THR A 239 14.13 15.19 -12.79
N TYR A 240 13.49 16.36 -12.85
CA TYR A 240 14.14 17.65 -12.66
C TYR A 240 14.43 17.92 -11.17
N TYR A 241 13.44 17.67 -10.31
CA TYR A 241 13.63 17.78 -8.86
C TYR A 241 14.28 16.52 -8.28
N ARG A 242 14.66 16.60 -7.00
CA ARG A 242 15.48 15.57 -6.37
C ARG A 242 15.04 15.28 -4.94
N GLU A 243 15.07 14.00 -4.62
CA GLU A 243 14.94 13.45 -3.27
C GLU A 243 15.65 12.11 -3.19
N ALA A 244 16.03 11.68 -2.00
CA ALA A 244 16.46 10.31 -1.81
C ALA A 244 15.28 9.48 -1.30
N VAL A 245 15.08 8.31 -1.90
CA VAL A 245 14.05 7.36 -1.50
C VAL A 245 14.71 6.14 -0.90
N VAL A 246 14.36 5.83 0.35
CA VAL A 246 14.86 4.66 1.08
C VAL A 246 13.69 3.85 1.61
N ILE A 247 13.65 2.56 1.29
CA ILE A 247 12.72 1.60 1.90
C ILE A 247 13.46 0.93 3.06
N GLU A 248 13.03 1.19 4.29
CA GLU A 248 13.65 0.69 5.53
C GLU A 248 13.04 -0.62 6.03
N GLU A 249 11.81 -0.93 5.62
CA GLU A 249 11.17 -2.25 5.81
C GLU A 249 10.17 -2.49 4.69
N PHE A 250 10.20 -3.69 4.12
CA PHE A 250 9.10 -4.22 3.34
C PHE A 250 8.80 -5.62 3.85
N LYS A 251 7.76 -5.76 4.64
CA LYS A 251 7.36 -7.04 5.23
C LYS A 251 6.07 -7.52 4.59
N VAL A 252 6.12 -8.75 4.07
CA VAL A 252 4.99 -9.39 3.41
C VAL A 252 4.45 -10.50 4.30
N GLU A 253 3.15 -10.44 4.56
CA GLU A 253 2.42 -11.40 5.37
C GLU A 253 1.23 -11.96 4.60
N GLU A 254 1.14 -13.28 4.49
CA GLU A 254 -0.07 -13.95 4.03
C GLU A 254 -1.13 -13.88 5.13
N ILE A 255 -2.37 -13.60 4.73
CA ILE A 255 -3.54 -13.67 5.59
C ILE A 255 -4.17 -15.05 5.43
N LEU A 256 -4.04 -15.88 6.46
CA LEU A 256 -4.49 -17.26 6.44
C LEU A 256 -6.01 -17.34 6.58
N ASP A 257 -6.71 -17.65 5.49
CA ASP A 257 -8.16 -17.88 5.48
C ASP A 257 -8.59 -19.17 4.76
N GLY A 258 -7.62 -19.98 4.31
CA GLY A 258 -7.85 -21.25 3.62
C GLY A 258 -8.20 -21.13 2.13
N THR A 259 -8.20 -19.92 1.57
CA THR A 259 -8.46 -19.68 0.14
C THR A 259 -7.24 -20.02 -0.72
N GLN A 260 -7.44 -20.72 -1.84
CA GLN A 260 -6.40 -20.97 -2.85
C GLN A 260 -6.51 -19.99 -4.03
N CYS A 261 -5.38 -19.60 -4.62
CA CYS A 261 -5.34 -18.46 -5.56
C CYS A 261 -5.67 -18.81 -7.00
N PHE A 262 -5.70 -20.11 -7.29
CA PHE A 262 -5.94 -20.65 -8.62
C PHE A 262 -7.35 -20.35 -9.15
N GLU A 263 -8.29 -19.91 -8.31
CA GLU A 263 -9.64 -19.55 -8.75
C GLU A 263 -9.71 -18.25 -9.58
N ARG A 264 -8.63 -17.45 -9.62
CA ARG A 264 -8.60 -16.13 -10.32
C ARG A 264 -7.69 -16.10 -11.54
N ASP A 265 -7.12 -17.23 -11.92
CA ASP A 265 -6.21 -17.32 -13.06
C ASP A 265 -6.90 -16.87 -14.38
N GLY A 266 -6.19 -16.07 -15.17
CA GLY A 266 -6.70 -15.49 -16.42
C GLY A 266 -7.73 -14.35 -16.30
N GLN A 267 -8.13 -13.92 -15.10
CA GLN A 267 -8.99 -12.75 -14.95
C GLN A 267 -8.19 -11.46 -15.09
N LYS A 268 -8.61 -10.57 -16.00
CA LYS A 268 -8.01 -9.24 -16.11
C LYS A 268 -8.19 -8.46 -14.80
N PRO A 269 -7.17 -7.72 -14.34
CA PRO A 269 -7.30 -6.80 -13.22
C PRO A 269 -8.50 -5.87 -13.45
N LYS A 270 -9.38 -5.72 -12.46
CA LYS A 270 -10.56 -4.86 -12.57
C LYS A 270 -11.00 -4.33 -11.22
N TRP A 271 -11.59 -3.15 -11.23
CA TRP A 271 -12.37 -2.55 -10.14
C TRP A 271 -13.75 -2.17 -10.66
N ASP A 272 -14.78 -2.35 -9.83
CA ASP A 272 -16.16 -2.01 -10.20
C ASP A 272 -16.41 -0.50 -10.38
N HIS A 273 -15.45 0.36 -10.00
CA HIS A 273 -15.55 1.81 -10.18
C HIS A 273 -15.18 2.32 -11.58
N TYR A 274 -14.62 1.47 -12.45
CA TYR A 274 -14.38 1.82 -13.86
C TYR A 274 -15.62 1.54 -14.72
N THR A 275 -16.74 2.19 -14.42
CA THR A 275 -17.76 2.43 -15.46
C THR A 275 -17.32 3.68 -16.22
N TYR A 276 -16.66 3.48 -17.36
CA TYR A 276 -16.44 4.51 -18.37
C TYR A 276 -17.77 5.04 -18.90
#